data_AF-A0A398CMY9-F1
#
_entry.id   AF-A0A398CMY9-F1
#
_cell.length_a   1.000
_cell.length_b   1.000
_cell.length_c   1.000
_cell.angle_alpha   90.00
_cell.angle_beta   90.00
_cell.angle_gamma   90.00
#
_symmetry.space_group_name_H-M   'P 1'
#
loop_
_entity.id
_entity.type
_entity.pdbx_description
1 polymer ?
#
loop_
_entity_poly.entity_id
_entity_poly.type
_entity_poly.pdbx_seq_one_letter_code
_entity_poly.pdbx_strand_id
1 'polypeptide(L)' 'MDVSYEDPNNGVLEEQSFEFNDKSVATGRFVVALQDANRRQVGFKATIIRKDGTLSEVPQSYTSRDVLP' A
#
# COMPACT_ATOMS: atom_id res chain seq x y z
N MET A 1 -8.17 0.12 2.86
CA MET A 1 -7.04 0.30 1.93
C MET A 1 -6.00 -0.69 2.33
N ASP A 2 -5.49 -1.43 1.36
CA ASP A 2 -4.54 -2.51 1.58
C ASP A 2 -3.26 -2.14 0.86
N VAL A 3 -2.13 -2.28 1.54
CA VAL A 3 -0.79 -2.04 0.99
C VAL A 3 0.03 -3.30 1.12
N SER A 4 0.87 -3.55 0.12
CA SER A 4 1.75 -4.71 0.09
C SER A 4 3.12 -4.36 -0.48
N TYR A 5 4.12 -5.10 -0.03
CA TYR A 5 5.46 -5.11 -0.57
C TYR A 5 5.90 -6.55 -0.82
N GLU A 6 6.44 -6.80 -1.99
CA GLU A 6 6.88 -8.12 -2.41
C GLU A 6 8.31 -8.08 -2.92
N ASP A 7 9.14 -8.98 -2.38
CA ASP A 7 10.46 -9.30 -2.93
C ASP A 7 10.63 -10.82 -3.08
N PRO A 8 10.12 -11.39 -4.18
CA PRO A 8 10.19 -12.83 -4.44
C PRO A 8 11.60 -13.43 -4.43
N ASN A 9 12.62 -12.63 -4.77
CA ASN A 9 14.01 -13.10 -4.83
C ASN A 9 14.59 -13.36 -3.44
N ASN A 10 14.05 -12.68 -2.43
CA ASN A 10 14.47 -12.79 -1.03
C ASN A 10 13.37 -13.40 -0.14
N GLY A 11 12.28 -13.90 -0.75
CA GLY A 11 11.16 -14.52 -0.04
C GLY A 11 10.38 -13.56 0.88
N VAL A 12 10.37 -12.25 0.59
CA VAL A 12 9.67 -11.26 1.42
C VAL A 12 8.28 -10.98 0.86
N LEU A 13 7.28 -11.03 1.75
CA LEU A 13 5.93 -10.54 1.54
C LEU A 13 5.51 -9.81 2.82
N GLU A 14 5.21 -8.53 2.70
CA GLU A 14 4.73 -7.69 3.82
C GLU A 14 3.40 -7.06 3.41
N GLU A 15 2.38 -7.15 4.26
CA GLU A 15 1.03 -6.67 3.97
C GLU A 15 0.45 -5.91 5.16
N GLN A 16 -0.29 -4.84 4.89
CA GLN A 16 -1.00 -4.09 5.93
C GLN A 16 -2.30 -3.48 5.41
N SER A 17 -3.36 -3.57 6.21
CA SER A 17 -4.64 -2.90 5.96
C SER A 17 -4.79 -1.66 6.83
N PHE A 18 -5.31 -0.59 6.23
CA PHE A 18 -5.71 0.65 6.87
C PHE A 18 -7.20 0.90 6.69
N GLU A 19 -7.86 1.29 7.78
CA GLU A 19 -9.22 1.82 7.77
C GLU A 19 -9.18 3.33 8.03
N PHE A 20 -9.79 4.09 7.11
CA PHE A 20 -9.91 5.54 7.22
C PHE A 20 -11.36 5.89 7.50
N ASN A 21 -11.60 6.49 8.67
CA ASN A 21 -12.88 7.05 9.09
C ASN A 21 -12.64 8.39 9.80
N ASP A 22 -13.73 9.04 10.24
CA ASP A 22 -13.69 10.37 10.86
C ASP A 22 -12.84 10.43 12.16
N LYS A 23 -12.43 9.28 12.71
CA LYS A 23 -11.57 9.16 13.90
C LYS A 23 -10.15 8.66 13.57
N SER A 24 -9.86 8.29 12.32
CA SER A 24 -8.54 7.80 11.91
C SER A 24 -7.54 8.94 11.82
N VAL A 25 -6.27 8.66 12.14
CA VAL A 25 -5.15 9.56 11.82
C VAL A 25 -5.09 9.77 10.31
N ALA A 26 -4.84 11.00 9.88
CA ALA A 26 -4.85 11.38 8.47
C ALA A 26 -3.83 10.62 7.60
N THR A 27 -2.83 9.98 8.21
CA THR A 27 -1.75 9.27 7.52
C THR A 27 -1.51 7.90 8.15
N GLY A 28 -1.67 6.83 7.37
CA GLY A 28 -1.18 5.49 7.71
C GLY A 28 0.29 5.35 7.34
N ARG A 29 1.10 4.72 8.22
CA ARG A 29 2.53 4.49 7.96
C ARG A 29 2.77 2.99 7.76
N PHE A 30 3.27 2.63 6.59
CA PHE A 30 3.74 1.29 6.25
C PHE A 30 5.27 1.30 6.14
N VAL A 31 5.96 0.41 6.86
CA VAL A 31 7.42 0.34 6.90
C VAL A 31 7.85 -1.09 6.61
N VAL A 32 8.77 -1.26 5.68
CA VAL A 32 9.32 -2.56 5.30
C VAL A 32 10.84 -2.54 5.40
N ALA A 33 11.42 -3.67 5.79
CA ALA A 33 12.86 -3.87 5.76
C ALA A 33 13.28 -4.31 4.35
N LEU A 34 14.01 -3.46 3.62
CA LEU A 34 14.46 -3.79 2.28
C LEU A 34 15.59 -4.82 2.34
N GLN A 35 15.41 -5.92 1.61
CA GLN A 35 16.47 -6.91 1.33
C GLN A 35 17.22 -6.55 0.03
N ASP A 36 16.49 -6.08 -0.99
CA ASP A 36 17.05 -5.42 -2.16
C ASP A 36 16.83 -3.90 -2.08
N ALA A 37 17.92 -3.13 -2.03
CA ALA A 37 17.86 -1.67 -1.91
C ALA A 37 17.23 -0.96 -3.12
N ASN A 38 17.26 -1.62 -4.29
CA ASN A 38 16.71 -1.12 -5.55
C ASN A 38 15.23 -1.48 -5.72
N ARG A 39 14.74 -2.47 -4.97
CA ARG A 39 13.35 -2.91 -5.06
C ARG A 39 12.48 -2.08 -4.12
N ARG A 40 11.96 -0.95 -4.64
CA ARG A 40 11.11 -0.01 -3.90
C ARG A 40 9.74 0.12 -4.52
N GLN A 41 9.16 -1.02 -4.89
CA GLN A 41 7.84 -1.09 -5.46
C GLN A 41 6.84 -1.46 -4.37
N VAL A 42 5.90 -0.57 -4.09
CA VAL A 42 4.84 -0.81 -3.10
C VAL A 42 3.51 -0.89 -3.83
N GLY A 43 2.84 -2.03 -3.70
CA GLY A 43 1.49 -2.27 -4.17
C GLY A 43 0.46 -1.65 -3.22
N PHE A 44 -0.62 -1.14 -3.77
CA PHE A 44 -1.76 -0.69 -2.97
C PHE A 44 -3.07 -0.92 -3.71
N LYS A 45 -4.10 -1.29 -2.96
CA LYS A 45 -5.51 -1.40 -3.38
C LYS A 45 -6.35 -0.58 -2.42
N ALA A 46 -7.35 0.14 -2.93
CA ALA A 46 -8.26 0.87 -2.06
C ALA A 46 -9.71 0.49 -2.34
N THR A 47 -10.47 0.22 -1.29
CA THR A 47 -11.92 0.10 -1.35
C THR A 47 -12.50 1.31 -0.64
N ILE A 48 -13.37 2.04 -1.33
CA ILE A 48 -14.06 3.23 -0.82
C ILE A 48 -15.51 2.83 -0.59
N ILE A 49 -15.98 2.96 0.65
CA ILE A 49 -17.38 2.83 1.03
C ILE A 49 -17.92 4.24 1.24
N ARG A 50 -18.91 4.63 0.44
CA ARG A 50 -19.54 5.95 0.54
C ARG A 50 -20.68 5.91 1.55
N LYS A 51 -21.08 7.08 2.06
CA LYS A 51 -22.17 7.22 3.06
C LYS A 51 -23.53 6.75 2.53
N ASP A 52 -23.71 6.72 1.21
CA ASP A 52 -24.91 6.19 0.53
C ASP A 52 -24.90 4.64 0.39
N GLY A 53 -23.88 3.97 0.92
CA GLY A 53 -23.71 2.51 0.86
C GLY A 53 -23.06 2.01 -0.43
N THR A 54 -22.72 2.89 -1.38
CA THR A 54 -22.05 2.47 -2.61
C THR A 54 -20.57 2.16 -2.38
N LEU A 55 -20.08 1.17 -3.14
CA LEU A 55 -18.69 0.72 -3.13
C LEU A 55 -17.99 1.19 -4.40
N SER A 56 -16.75 1.64 -4.26
CA SER A 56 -15.84 1.89 -5.38
C SER A 56 -14.50 1.26 -5.07
N GLU A 57 -14.02 0.37 -5.95
CA GLU A 57 -12.67 -0.19 -5.86
C GLU A 57 -11.71 0.59 -6.75
N VAL A 58 -10.60 1.01 -6.17
CA VAL A 58 -9.41 1.42 -6.89
C VAL A 58 -8.58 0.16 -7.11
N PRO A 59 -8.36 -0.26 -8.37
CA PRO A 59 -7.62 -1.47 -8.67
C PRO A 59 -6.18 -1.36 -8.16
N GLN A 60 -5.55 -2.53 -7.97
CA GLN A 60 -4.17 -2.60 -7.51
C GLN A 60 -3.26 -1.76 -8.40
N SER A 61 -2.53 -0.87 -7.76
CA SER A 61 -1.58 0.05 -8.40
C SER A 61 -0.26 0.01 -7.64
N TYR A 62 0.80 0.49 -8.27
CA TYR A 62 2.13 0.46 -7.69
C TYR A 62 2.74 1.84 -7.64
N THR A 63 3.44 2.13 -6.55
CA THR A 63 4.36 3.26 -6.49
C THR A 63 5.78 2.74 -6.64
N SER A 64 6.59 3.43 -7.45
CA SER A 64 8.05 3.29 -7.46
C SER A 64 8.62 4.62 -6.98
N ARG A 65 9.68 4.56 -6.18
CA ARG A 65 10.52 5.74 -5.98
C ARG A 65 11.51 5.78 -7.13
N ASP A 66 11.30 6.66 -8.11
CA ASP A 66 12.33 6.97 -9.10
C ASP A 66 13.55 7.51 -8.36
N VAL A 67 14.65 6.77 -8.44
CA VAL A 67 15.96 7.26 -8.02
C VAL A 67 16.46 8.08 -9.19
N LEU A 68 16.20 9.40 -9.16
CA LEU A 68 16.92 10.32 -10.06
C LEU A 68 18.43 10.15 -9.81
N PRO A 69 19.23 9.92 -10.86
CA PRO A 69 20.68 9.68 -10.73
C PRO A 69 21.44 10.88 -10.17
#